data_AF-A0A2M8JA29-F1
#
_entry.id   AF-A0A2M8JA29-F1
#
_cell.length_a   1.000
_cell.length_b   1.000
_cell.length_c   1.000
_cell.angle_alpha   90.00
_cell.angle_beta   90.00
_cell.angle_gamma   90.00
#
_symmetry.space_group_name_H-M   'P 1'
#
loop_
_entity.id
_entity.type
_entity.pdbx_description
1 polymer ?
#
loop_
_entity_poly.entity_id
_entity_poly.type
_entity_poly.pdbx_seq_one_letter_code
_entity_poly.pdbx_strand_id
1 'polypeptide(L)'
;MKKSTAIILFLMLCLGQQLSAQQNQSKTTPVSEKKVMIVYGSDECHHCTDTKKYLKENNIEFVFYDIDKNQEALKEMLFKLKNANISLNNLSIPVIDKQGVIFTNDIPFEAFLKKLN
;
A
#
# COMPACT_ATOMS: atom_id res chain seq x y z
N MET A 1 -37.55 41.88 -46.63
CA MET A 1 -36.68 41.40 -45.51
C MET A 1 -37.55 40.67 -44.50
N LYS A 2 -37.00 39.67 -43.80
CA LYS A 2 -37.63 38.85 -42.73
C LYS A 2 -38.35 37.59 -43.24
N LYS A 3 -37.62 36.48 -43.42
CA LYS A 3 -38.03 35.09 -43.09
C LYS A 3 -36.80 34.17 -43.09
N SER A 4 -35.86 34.39 -42.17
CA SER A 4 -34.77 33.43 -41.89
C SER A 4 -34.36 33.58 -40.44
N THR A 5 -35.24 33.19 -39.53
CA THR A 5 -34.95 33.22 -38.08
C THR A 5 -35.81 32.22 -37.33
N ALA A 6 -36.17 31.11 -37.97
CA ALA A 6 -36.95 30.05 -37.34
C ALA A 6 -36.21 28.70 -37.20
N ILE A 7 -34.96 28.61 -37.69
CA ILE A 7 -34.20 27.34 -37.70
C ILE A 7 -33.07 27.30 -36.65
N ILE A 8 -32.73 28.44 -36.03
CA ILE A 8 -31.61 28.53 -35.07
C ILE A 8 -32.04 28.30 -33.61
N LEU A 9 -33.34 28.24 -33.31
CA LEU A 9 -33.81 28.03 -31.93
C LEU A 9 -34.02 26.55 -31.55
N PHE A 10 -33.93 25.61 -32.49
CA PHE A 10 -34.20 24.19 -32.22
C PHE A 10 -32.94 23.33 -32.04
N LEU A 11 -31.74 23.85 -32.34
CA LEU A 11 -30.46 23.12 -32.18
C LEU A 11 -29.77 23.38 -30.82
N MET A 12 -30.43 24.10 -29.90
CA MET A 12 -29.86 24.47 -28.60
C MET A 12 -30.63 23.85 -27.41
N LEU A 13 -31.39 22.78 -27.63
CA LEU A 13 -32.13 22.09 -26.56
C LEU A 13 -31.68 20.63 -26.28
N CYS A 14 -30.73 20.08 -27.03
CA CYS A 14 -30.36 18.65 -26.89
C CYS A 14 -29.03 18.36 -26.16
N LEU A 15 -28.29 19.38 -25.69
CA LEU A 15 -27.03 19.16 -24.96
C LEU A 15 -27.16 19.19 -23.42
N GLY A 16 -28.38 19.33 -22.88
CA GLY A 16 -28.59 19.58 -21.45
C GLY A 16 -28.89 18.38 -20.55
N GLN A 17 -28.98 17.15 -21.07
CA GLN A 17 -29.37 15.98 -20.26
C GLN A 17 -28.29 14.89 -20.22
N GLN A 18 -27.13 15.23 -19.67
CA GLN A 18 -26.35 14.25 -18.92
C GLN A 18 -26.82 14.31 -17.46
N LEU A 19 -27.98 13.73 -17.20
CA LEU A 19 -28.41 13.42 -15.84
C LEU A 19 -27.50 12.31 -15.32
N SER A 20 -26.66 12.66 -14.36
CA SER A 20 -25.74 11.80 -13.64
C SER A 20 -26.50 10.61 -13.03
N ALA A 21 -26.43 9.45 -13.66
CA ALA A 21 -26.89 8.19 -13.09
C ALA A 21 -25.68 7.46 -12.47
N GLN A 22 -25.79 7.25 -11.15
CA GLN A 22 -24.91 6.45 -10.28
C GLN A 22 -23.62 7.12 -9.79
N GLN A 23 -23.77 8.08 -8.88
CA GLN A 23 -22.94 8.05 -7.67
C GLN A 23 -23.67 7.20 -6.61
N ASN A 24 -23.47 5.88 -6.65
CA ASN A 24 -23.49 5.10 -5.43
C ASN A 24 -22.25 5.50 -4.62
N GLN A 25 -22.29 6.66 -3.99
CA GLN A 25 -21.43 6.93 -2.86
C GLN A 25 -21.93 6.03 -1.73
N SER A 26 -21.41 4.80 -1.71
CA SER A 26 -21.10 4.18 -0.43
C SER A 26 -20.37 5.25 0.35
N LYS A 27 -21.06 5.81 1.33
CA LYS A 27 -20.50 6.67 2.36
C LYS A 27 -19.59 5.80 3.20
N THR A 28 -18.45 5.41 2.63
CA THR A 28 -17.31 4.93 3.38
C THR A 28 -16.61 6.19 3.82
N THR A 29 -16.96 6.63 5.03
CA THR A 29 -16.04 7.37 5.91
C THR A 29 -14.62 6.92 5.60
N PRO A 30 -13.62 7.81 5.41
CA PRO A 30 -12.23 7.37 5.35
C PRO A 30 -11.95 6.71 6.70
N VAL A 31 -12.09 5.39 6.75
CA VAL A 31 -11.52 4.56 7.78
C VAL A 31 -10.05 4.89 7.63
N SER A 32 -9.50 5.64 8.58
CA SER A 32 -8.08 5.63 8.83
C SER A 32 -7.77 4.16 9.09
N GLU A 33 -7.46 3.41 8.03
CA GLU A 33 -6.99 2.05 8.12
C GLU A 33 -5.77 2.14 9.02
N LYS A 34 -5.92 1.63 10.24
CA LYS A 34 -4.82 1.49 11.18
C LYS A 34 -3.79 0.64 10.45
N LYS A 35 -2.78 1.29 9.86
CA LYS A 35 -1.75 0.59 9.08
C LYS A 35 -0.98 -0.29 10.04
N VAL A 36 -1.24 -1.58 9.96
CA VAL A 36 -0.54 -2.63 10.70
C VAL A 36 0.86 -2.77 10.11
N MET A 37 1.85 -3.07 10.95
CA MET A 37 3.23 -3.30 10.48
C MET A 37 3.27 -4.50 9.53
N ILE A 38 4.01 -4.41 8.44
CA ILE A 38 4.19 -5.52 7.49
C ILE A 38 5.62 -6.05 7.64
N VAL A 39 5.74 -7.37 7.73
CA VAL A 39 6.99 -8.10 7.75
C VAL A 39 7.08 -8.91 6.47
N TYR A 40 7.99 -8.54 5.58
CA TYR A 40 8.35 -9.34 4.41
C TYR A 40 9.53 -10.24 4.79
N GLY A 41 9.34 -11.55 4.68
CA GLY A 41 10.36 -12.52 5.05
C GLY A 41 10.08 -13.90 4.48
N SER A 42 10.72 -14.92 5.04
CA SER A 42 10.53 -16.33 4.69
C SER A 42 10.42 -17.15 5.98
N ASP A 43 9.62 -18.21 5.98
CA ASP A 43 9.57 -19.14 7.12
C ASP A 43 10.87 -19.95 7.27
N GLU A 44 11.70 -20.02 6.22
CA GLU A 44 13.01 -20.70 6.22
C GLU A 44 14.18 -19.79 6.66
N CYS A 45 13.88 -18.58 7.14
CA CYS A 45 14.87 -17.60 7.58
C CYS A 45 14.83 -17.40 9.11
N HIS A 46 15.93 -17.68 9.79
CA HIS A 46 16.03 -17.56 11.25
C HIS A 46 15.72 -16.14 11.75
N HIS A 47 16.27 -15.10 11.12
CA HIS A 47 15.98 -13.71 11.51
C HIS A 47 14.51 -13.33 11.28
N CYS A 48 13.83 -13.94 10.31
CA CYS A 48 12.39 -13.72 10.09
C CYS A 48 11.56 -14.37 11.20
N THR A 49 11.87 -15.63 11.56
CA THR A 49 11.15 -16.34 12.63
C THR A 49 11.34 -15.68 13.99
N ASP A 50 12.57 -15.22 14.29
CA ASP A 50 12.86 -14.48 15.51
C ASP A 50 12.17 -13.11 15.55
N THR A 51 12.10 -12.40 14.42
CA THR A 51 11.35 -11.13 14.33
C THR A 51 9.85 -11.36 14.57
N LYS A 52 9.25 -12.40 13.98
CA LYS A 52 7.85 -12.77 14.25
C LYS A 52 7.63 -13.05 15.74
N LYS A 53 8.55 -13.77 16.37
CA LYS A 53 8.49 -14.09 17.80
C LYS A 53 8.56 -12.82 18.64
N TYR A 54 9.55 -11.96 18.40
CA TYR A 54 9.71 -10.68 19.09
C TYR A 54 8.44 -9.82 19.01
N LEU A 55 7.86 -9.67 17.81
CA LEU A 55 6.64 -8.88 17.63
C LEU A 55 5.45 -9.46 18.42
N LYS A 56 5.30 -10.80 18.42
CA LYS A 56 4.25 -11.48 19.20
C LYS A 56 4.44 -11.29 20.71
N GLU A 57 5.67 -11.48 21.21
CA GLU A 57 5.97 -11.35 22.65
C GLU A 57 5.78 -9.93 23.16
N ASN A 58 5.97 -8.93 22.29
CA ASN A 58 5.75 -7.51 22.62
C ASN A 58 4.33 -7.02 22.27
N ASN A 59 3.40 -7.90 21.88
CA ASN A 59 2.03 -7.56 21.49
C ASN A 59 1.94 -6.50 20.37
N ILE A 60 2.90 -6.50 19.45
CA ILE A 60 2.91 -5.60 18.29
C ILE A 60 2.08 -6.28 17.19
N GLU A 61 1.03 -5.62 16.72
CA GLU A 61 0.23 -6.12 15.58
C GLU A 61 1.06 -6.05 14.29
N PHE A 62 1.12 -7.16 13.55
CA PHE A 62 1.79 -7.24 12.26
C PHE A 62 1.11 -8.21 11.30
N VAL A 63 1.36 -8.02 10.00
CA VAL A 63 1.09 -8.98 8.93
C VAL A 63 2.43 -9.54 8.47
N PHE A 64 2.51 -10.86 8.31
CA PHE A 64 3.70 -11.53 7.75
C PHE A 64 3.40 -12.03 6.35
N TYR A 65 4.24 -11.63 5.40
CA TYR A 65 4.24 -12.19 4.05
C TYR A 65 5.49 -13.04 3.84
N ASP A 66 5.27 -14.32 3.57
CA ASP A 66 6.30 -15.22 3.06
C ASP A 66 6.52 -14.91 1.58
N ILE A 67 7.62 -14.22 1.26
CA ILE A 67 7.93 -13.76 -0.10
C ILE A 67 8.39 -14.90 -1.02
N ASP A 68 8.76 -16.06 -0.48
CA ASP A 68 9.07 -17.25 -1.29
C ASP A 68 7.80 -17.85 -1.86
N LYS A 69 6.68 -17.72 -1.13
CA LYS A 69 5.37 -18.24 -1.50
C LYS A 69 4.44 -17.17 -2.10
N ASN A 70 4.71 -15.89 -1.86
CA ASN A 70 3.87 -14.77 -2.30
C ASN A 70 4.66 -13.80 -3.20
N GLN A 71 4.51 -13.98 -4.52
CA GLN A 71 5.16 -13.16 -5.54
C GLN A 71 4.66 -11.71 -5.58
N GLU A 72 3.43 -11.44 -5.14
CA GLU A 72 2.91 -10.07 -5.06
C GLU A 72 3.56 -9.31 -3.91
N ALA A 73 3.68 -9.94 -2.75
CA ALA A 73 4.38 -9.37 -1.60
C ALA A 73 5.87 -9.14 -1.88
N LEU A 74 6.52 -10.05 -2.62
CA LEU A 74 7.89 -9.85 -3.09
C LEU A 74 8.01 -8.59 -3.96
N LYS A 75 7.14 -8.43 -4.95
CA LYS A 75 7.12 -7.24 -5.82
C LYS A 75 6.85 -5.97 -5.03
N GLU A 76 5.92 -6.01 -4.09
CA GLU A 76 5.60 -4.89 -3.21
C GLU A 76 6.81 -4.49 -2.35
N MET A 77 7.49 -5.46 -1.73
CA MET A 77 8.70 -5.22 -0.95
C MET A 77 9.79 -4.54 -1.79
N LEU A 78 10.07 -5.07 -2.99
CA LEU A 78 11.08 -4.51 -3.89
C LEU A 78 10.72 -3.09 -4.34
N PHE A 79 9.44 -2.83 -4.63
CA PHE A 79 8.96 -1.49 -4.97
C PHE A 79 9.16 -0.49 -3.81
N LYS A 80 8.83 -0.90 -2.59
CA LYS A 80 9.01 -0.07 -1.39
C LYS A 80 10.48 0.23 -1.10
N LEU A 81 11.36 -0.77 -1.20
CA LEU A 81 12.81 -0.59 -1.05
C LEU A 81 13.36 0.42 -2.07
N LYS A 82 12.95 0.28 -3.34
CA LYS A 82 13.36 1.20 -4.41
C LYS A 82 12.92 2.63 -4.11
N ASN A 83 11.68 2.84 -3.69
CA ASN A 83 11.16 4.17 -3.36
C ASN A 83 11.81 4.77 -2.10
N ALA A 84 12.28 3.93 -1.18
CA ALA A 84 13.06 4.33 -0.02
C ALA A 84 14.56 4.55 -0.35
N ASN A 85 14.97 4.41 -1.61
CA ASN A 85 16.36 4.47 -2.07
C ASN A 85 17.29 3.46 -1.36
N ILE A 86 16.75 2.31 -0.96
CA ILE A 86 17.53 1.22 -0.35
C ILE A 86 18.03 0.29 -1.46
N SER A 87 19.34 0.01 -1.46
CA SER A 87 19.97 -0.86 -2.46
C SER A 87 19.53 -2.31 -2.32
N LEU A 88 19.36 -2.99 -3.45
CA LEU A 88 18.98 -4.40 -3.51
C LEU A 88 20.18 -5.36 -3.52
N ASN A 89 21.41 -4.85 -3.67
CA ASN A 89 22.59 -5.67 -3.93
C ASN A 89 22.99 -6.60 -2.76
N ASN A 90 22.69 -6.19 -1.53
CA ASN A 90 22.97 -6.94 -0.31
C ASN A 90 21.72 -6.98 0.59
N LEU A 91 20.56 -7.12 -0.03
CA LEU A 91 19.30 -7.12 0.72
C LEU A 91 19.21 -8.35 1.63
N SER A 92 19.06 -8.11 2.92
CA SER A 92 18.74 -9.13 3.92
C SER A 92 17.26 -9.05 4.29
N ILE A 93 16.67 -10.21 4.57
CA ILE A 93 15.35 -10.32 5.19
C ILE A 93 15.51 -10.59 6.70
N PRO A 94 14.54 -10.16 7.54
CA PRO A 94 13.27 -9.53 7.17
C PRO A 94 13.40 -8.06 6.77
N VAL A 95 12.48 -7.62 5.90
CA VAL A 95 12.23 -6.20 5.60
C VAL A 95 10.93 -5.80 6.26
N ILE A 96 10.93 -4.66 6.96
CA ILE A 96 9.77 -4.17 7.70
C ILE A 96 9.23 -2.92 7.03
N ASP A 97 7.92 -2.88 6.83
CA ASP A 97 7.18 -1.64 6.61
C ASP A 97 6.40 -1.30 7.88
N LYS A 98 6.86 -0.27 8.59
CA LYS A 98 6.12 0.35 9.71
C LYS A 98 5.44 1.60 9.17
N GLN A 99 4.23 1.43 8.62
CA GLN A 99 3.34 2.53 8.21
C GLN A 99 3.94 3.47 7.14
N GLY A 100 4.73 2.93 6.23
CA GLY A 100 5.42 3.63 5.14
C GLY A 100 6.91 3.85 5.40
N VAL A 101 7.40 3.59 6.63
CA VAL A 101 8.83 3.67 6.96
C VAL A 101 9.44 2.27 6.82
N ILE A 102 10.45 2.17 5.97
CA ILE A 102 11.10 0.88 5.64
C ILE A 102 12.33 0.67 6.52
N PHE A 103 12.41 -0.50 7.17
CA PHE A 103 13.58 -0.94 7.92
C PHE A 103 14.13 -2.24 7.35
N THR A 104 15.45 -2.34 7.27
CA THR A 104 16.19 -3.54 6.89
C THR A 104 16.98 -4.08 8.06
N ASN A 105 17.31 -5.36 8.03
CA ASN A 105 18.17 -6.01 9.01
C ASN A 105 19.66 -5.93 8.58
N ASP A 106 20.13 -4.71 8.31
CA ASP A 106 21.52 -4.40 7.90
C ASP A 106 22.39 -3.91 9.07
N ILE A 107 21.84 -3.93 10.28
CA ILE A 107 22.51 -3.61 11.55
C ILE A 107 22.54 -4.86 12.44
N PRO A 108 23.28 -4.86 13.57
CA PRO A 108 23.23 -5.99 14.51
C PRO A 108 21.78 -6.33 14.88
N PHE A 109 21.41 -7.60 14.77
CA PHE A 109 20.01 -8.05 14.79
C PHE A 109 19.24 -7.57 16.03
N GLU A 110 19.87 -7.59 17.21
CA GLU A 110 19.25 -7.07 18.44
C GLU A 110 18.93 -5.57 18.38
N ALA A 111 19.79 -4.77 17.73
CA ALA A 111 19.53 -3.35 17.52
C ALA A 111 18.42 -3.14 16.48
N PHE A 112 18.32 -4.03 15.48
CA PHE A 112 17.20 -4.05 14.54
C PHE A 112 15.86 -4.32 15.26
N LEU A 113 15.77 -5.35 16.09
CA LEU A 113 14.54 -5.67 16.83
C LEU A 113 14.06 -4.51 17.71
N LYS A 114 14.98 -3.82 18.39
CA LYS A 114 14.67 -2.67 19.24
C LYS A 114 14.06 -1.49 18.47
N LYS A 115 14.30 -1.34 17.16
CA LYS A 115 13.66 -0.28 16.34
C LYS A 115 12.18 -0.54 16.08
N LEU A 116 11.70 -1.77 16.30
CA LEU A 116 10.34 -2.17 15.95
C LEU A 116 9.32 -1.78 17.02
N ASN A 117 9.75 -1.56 18.26
CA ASN A 117 8.94 -1.04 19.36
C ASN A 117 9.09 0.48 19.41
#